data_AF-A0AAW0JHS6-F1
#
_entry.id   AF-A0AAW0JHS6-F1
#
_cell.length_a   1.000
_cell.length_b   1.000
_cell.length_c   1.000
_cell.angle_alpha   90.00
_cell.angle_beta   90.00
_cell.angle_gamma   90.00
#
_symmetry.space_group_name_H-M   'P 1'
#
loop_
_entity.id
_entity.type
_entity.pdbx_description
1 polymer ?
#
loop_
_entity_poly.entity_id
_entity_poly.type
_entity_poly.pdbx_seq_one_letter_code
_entity_poly.pdbx_strand_id
1 'polypeptide(L)' 'MGYHGSPFTWSNQRDGDELVFARLNRGVGNPEWLQKFQEAKIFHVSTITSDHALLILKTNGASN' A
#
# COMPACT_ATOMS: atom_id res chain seq x y z
N MET A 1 -1.27 6.35 9.79
CA MET A 1 -1.97 6.08 8.52
C MET A 1 -1.95 4.58 8.27
N GLY A 2 -3.11 3.95 8.08
CA GLY A 2 -3.23 2.51 7.80
C GLY A 2 -3.26 2.20 6.30
N TYR A 3 -3.36 0.92 5.94
CA TYR A 3 -3.50 0.46 4.56
C TYR A 3 -4.58 -0.62 4.42
N HIS A 4 -5.08 -0.81 3.21
CA HIS A 4 -5.98 -1.89 2.80
C HIS A 4 -5.33 -2.74 1.69
N GLY A 5 -5.59 -4.04 1.68
CA GLY A 5 -5.01 -4.99 0.72
C GLY A 5 -3.91 -5.86 1.33
N SER A 6 -3.09 -6.48 0.49
CA SER A 6 -2.00 -7.37 0.91
C SER A 6 -1.06 -6.70 1.91
N PRO A 7 -0.58 -7.36 2.97
CA PRO A 7 0.45 -6.79 3.85
C PRO A 7 1.80 -6.61 3.15
N PHE A 8 2.00 -7.26 1.99
CA PHE A 8 3.22 -7.20 1.22
C PHE A 8 3.06 -6.26 0.03
N THR A 9 4.15 -5.58 -0.32
CA THR A 9 4.19 -4.65 -1.45
C THR A 9 5.26 -5.04 -2.46
N TRP A 10 5.88 -6.20 -2.25
CA TRP A 10 6.90 -6.77 -3.11
C TRP A 10 6.94 -8.29 -2.93
N SER A 11 7.27 -9.02 -4.00
CA SER A 11 7.69 -10.41 -3.95
C SER A 11 8.89 -10.64 -4.87
N ASN A 12 9.72 -11.63 -4.60
CA ASN A 12 10.80 -12.00 -5.53
C ASN A 12 10.31 -12.78 -6.77
N GLN A 13 9.00 -13.02 -6.89
CA GLN A 13 8.31 -13.71 -7.99
C GLN A 13 8.83 -15.13 -8.27
N ARG A 14 9.40 -15.79 -7.25
CA ARG A 14 9.77 -17.22 -7.31
C ARG A 14 8.65 -18.08 -6.77
N ASP A 15 8.76 -19.38 -6.96
CA ASP A 15 7.76 -20.36 -6.53
C ASP A 15 8.24 -21.20 -5.34
N GLY A 16 7.29 -21.81 -4.64
CA GLY A 16 7.55 -22.76 -3.56
C GLY A 16 8.35 -22.16 -2.40
N ASP A 17 9.33 -22.91 -1.90
CA ASP A 17 10.14 -22.51 -0.74
C ASP A 17 11.08 -21.33 -1.03
N GLU A 18 11.29 -20.99 -2.31
CA GLU A 18 12.06 -19.82 -2.70
C GLU A 18 11.23 -18.53 -2.75
N LEU A 19 9.90 -18.61 -2.62
CA LEU A 19 9.01 -17.45 -2.66
C LEU A 19 9.19 -16.59 -1.40
N VAL A 20 9.57 -15.33 -1.62
CA VAL A 20 9.75 -14.35 -0.55
C VAL A 20 8.86 -13.14 -0.80
N PHE A 21 8.15 -12.71 0.24
CA PHE A 21 7.38 -11.47 0.24
C PHE A 21 7.98 -10.45 1.22
N ALA A 22 7.90 -9.18 0.85
CA ALA A 22 8.32 -8.09 1.72
C ALA A 22 7.37 -6.89 1.63
N ARG A 23 7.34 -6.11 2.70
CA ARG A 23 6.65 -4.81 2.72
C ARG A 23 7.70 -3.69 2.63
N LEU A 24 7.98 -3.26 1.41
CA LEU A 24 9.02 -2.26 1.13
C LEU A 24 8.45 -0.85 0.98
N ASN A 25 7.19 -0.74 0.56
CA ASN A 25 6.55 0.54 0.26
C ASN A 25 5.64 0.97 1.43
N ARG A 26 5.68 2.25 1.79
CA ARG A 26 4.84 2.86 2.83
C ARG A 26 4.53 4.32 2.52
N GLY A 27 3.30 4.74 2.76
CA GLY A 27 2.94 6.16 2.76
C GLY A 27 3.05 6.72 4.18
N VAL A 28 3.68 7.88 4.30
CA VAL A 28 3.91 8.59 5.56
C VAL A 28 3.43 10.03 5.42
N GLY A 29 2.93 10.60 6.51
CA GLY A 29 2.49 11.99 6.58
C GLY A 29 2.82 12.56 7.96
N ASN A 30 3.15 13.85 8.00
CA ASN A 30 3.35 14.55 9.27
C ASN A 30 2.00 14.81 9.97
N PRO A 31 2.01 15.22 11.26
CA PRO A 31 0.77 15.44 12.01
C PRO A 31 -0.19 16.43 11.34
N GLU A 32 0.33 17.52 10.76
CA GLU A 32 -0.48 18.56 10.12
C GLU A 32 -1.20 18.01 8.88
N TRP A 33 -0.52 17.19 8.07
CA TRP A 33 -1.11 16.53 6.92
C TRP A 33 -2.17 15.50 7.35
N LEU A 34 -1.89 14.71 8.38
CA LEU A 34 -2.83 13.71 8.91
C LEU A 34 -4.10 14.37 9.49
N GLN A 35 -3.95 15.54 10.12
CA GLN A 35 -5.08 16.32 10.61
C GLN A 35 -5.92 16.90 9.47
N LYS A 36 -5.28 17.27 8.35
CA LYS A 36 -5.97 17.76 7.15
C LYS A 36 -6.71 16.64 6.40
N PHE A 37 -6.15 15.44 6.37
CA PHE A 37 -6.70 14.28 5.64
C PHE A 37 -6.96 13.11 6.60
N GLN A 38 -7.90 13.30 7.52
CA GLN A 38 -8.18 12.34 8.60
C GLN A 38 -8.67 10.99 8.07
N GLU A 39 -9.32 10.99 6.91
CA GLU A 39 -9.85 9.80 6.25
C GLU A 39 -8.89 9.21 5.20
N ALA A 40 -7.64 9.70 5.15
CA ALA A 40 -6.67 9.21 4.20
C ALA A 40 -6.42 7.71 4.34
N LYS A 41 -6.53 6.98 3.23
CA LYS A 41 -6.33 5.53 3.16
C LYS A 41 -5.34 5.19 2.06
N ILE A 42 -4.45 4.25 2.36
CA ILE A 42 -3.56 3.64 1.38
C ILE A 42 -4.17 2.31 0.93
N PHE A 43 -4.19 2.04 -0.36
CA PHE A 43 -4.59 0.74 -0.92
C PHE A 43 -3.40 0.11 -1.62
N HIS A 44 -3.07 -1.13 -1.24
CA HIS A 44 -2.09 -1.95 -1.93
C HIS A 44 -2.81 -2.70 -3.06
N VAL A 45 -2.37 -2.47 -4.29
CA VAL A 45 -2.91 -3.14 -5.48
C VAL A 45 -1.80 -3.97 -6.11
N SER A 46 -1.94 -5.29 -6.03
CA SER A 46 -1.03 -6.21 -6.69
C SER A 46 -1.14 -6.05 -8.20
N THR A 47 -0.01 -6.16 -8.89
CA THR A 47 0.04 -6.14 -10.35
C THR A 47 0.60 -7.47 -10.85
N ILE A 48 0.27 -7.85 -12.08
CA ILE A 48 0.80 -9.07 -12.71
C ILE A 48 2.12 -8.82 -13.44
N THR A 49 2.46 -7.56 -13.71
CA THR A 49 3.60 -7.17 -14.53
C THR A 49 4.78 -6.62 -13.72
N SER A 50 4.61 -6.37 -12.41
CA SER A 50 5.68 -5.94 -11.52
C SER A 50 5.75 -6.86 -10.30
N ASP A 51 6.97 -7.06 -9.85
CA ASP A 51 7.31 -7.64 -8.56
C ASP A 51 6.87 -6.75 -7.38
N HIS A 52 6.55 -5.48 -7.62
CA HIS A 52 5.98 -4.54 -6.66
C HIS A 52 4.46 -4.38 -6.77
N ALA A 53 3.82 -4.15 -5.62
CA ALA A 53 2.44 -3.66 -5.55
C ALA A 53 2.39 -2.13 -5.63
N LEU A 54 1.37 -1.60 -6.29
CA LEU A 54 1.08 -0.18 -6.32
C LEU A 54 0.48 0.28 -4.98
N LEU A 55 0.84 1.48 -4.54
CA LEU A 55 0.24 2.15 -3.39
C LEU A 55 -0.63 3.30 -3.88
N ILE A 56 -1.94 3.20 -3.66
CA ILE A 56 -2.89 4.25 -4.00
C ILE A 56 -3.28 4.99 -2.74
N LEU A 57 -2.95 6.28 -2.67
CA LEU A 57 -3.41 7.16 -1.60
C LEU A 57 -4.75 7.80 -2.00
N LYS A 58 -5.79 7.57 -1.19
CA LYS A 58 -7.06 8.30 -1.29
C LYS A 58 -7.15 9.26 -0.11
N THR A 59 -7.33 10.54 -0.37
CA THR A 59 -7.38 11.61 0.65
C THR A 59 -8.78 12.08 0.99
N ASN A 60 -9.76 11.73 0.17
CA ASN A 60 -11.16 12.08 0.38
C ASN A 60 -11.91 10.80 0.78
N GLY A 61 -12.71 10.83 1.84
CA GLY A 61 -13.77 9.83 2.02
C GLY A 61 -14.62 9.81 0.76
N ALA A 62 -15.11 8.64 0.36
CA ALA A 62 -16.03 8.53 -0.76
C ALA A 62 -17.19 9.52 -0.50
N SER A 63 -17.24 10.60 -1.28
CA SER A 63 -18.44 11.41 -1.39
C SER A 63 -19.50 10.49 -2.00
N ASN A 64 -20.54 10.20 -1.21
CA ASN A 64 -21.77 9.59 -1.73
C ASN A 64 -22.40 10.49 -2.79
#